data_AF-A0A9P1C6J7-F1
#
_entry.id   AF-A0A9P1C6J7-F1
#
_cell.length_a   1.000
_cell.length_b   1.000
_cell.length_c   1.000
_cell.angle_alpha   90.00
_cell.angle_beta   90.00
_cell.angle_gamma   90.00
#
_symmetry.space_group_name_H-M   'P 1'
#
loop_
_entity.id
_entity.type
_entity.pdbx_description
1 polymer ?
#
loop_
_entity_poly.entity_id
_entity_poly.type
_entity_poly.pdbx_seq_one_letter_code
_entity_poly.pdbx_strand_id
1 'polypeptide(L)'
;MAKAIPWRSWIFTPGDHGNYQPAYVRLRSLGHPGGALVGEVFTGSTSAQSQGFDPLVVPTLVDRLKRKVVVDSKVICEYIENEIPSPVLMPPAHRELIKKHLTLVDETPHMGMLYGLHLSDMLQDKLVVAFAKLISTAHAGQIKSVEAYLADSSLPSDLRPLYEAKKKKTELAQSRVGKSGGTKEGYKEMLNKAHLRLKRWHFIGGFVDVFGLQVATFLSELESDLKATGGPFICGAECTMADLVWHTSLLRLYELGFDGLFSEEKLPKVHQYAMRILRHEGFAQATYLWPYKPVTRNLRRLMAEKKPVQVGKIERVCIR
;
A
#
# COMPACT_ATOMS: atom_id res chain seq x y z
N MET A 1 -10.37 27.16 -22.36
CA MET A 1 -10.43 25.68 -22.28
C MET A 1 -9.30 25.18 -21.40
N ALA A 2 -9.58 24.57 -20.25
CA ALA A 2 -8.52 23.93 -19.46
C ALA A 2 -8.00 22.70 -20.22
N LYS A 3 -6.74 22.73 -20.68
CA LYS A 3 -6.09 21.55 -21.29
C LYS A 3 -6.31 20.35 -20.36
N ALA A 4 -6.79 19.24 -20.90
CA ALA A 4 -6.96 18.02 -20.13
C ALA A 4 -5.60 17.61 -19.56
N ILE A 5 -5.57 17.26 -18.27
CA ILE A 5 -4.38 16.65 -17.68
C ILE A 5 -4.21 15.29 -18.38
N PRO A 6 -3.07 15.01 -19.03
CA PRO A 6 -2.91 13.83 -19.86
C PRO A 6 -2.82 12.53 -19.04
N TRP A 7 -2.72 12.65 -17.71
CA TRP A 7 -2.59 11.53 -16.80
C TRP A 7 -3.94 11.13 -16.20
N ARG A 8 -4.32 9.87 -16.41
CA ARG A 8 -5.48 9.22 -15.77
C ARG A 8 -4.98 8.13 -14.82
N SER A 9 -5.77 7.75 -13.84
CA SER A 9 -5.37 6.83 -12.76
C SER A 9 -4.85 5.47 -13.26
N TRP A 10 -5.27 5.01 -14.45
CA TRP A 10 -4.80 3.77 -15.07
C TRP A 10 -3.58 3.91 -15.98
N ILE A 11 -3.09 5.14 -16.21
CA ILE A 11 -1.92 5.41 -17.09
C ILE A 11 -0.60 5.22 -16.32
N PHE A 12 -0.61 5.31 -15.00
CA PHE A 12 0.57 5.08 -14.17
C PHE A 12 0.62 3.65 -13.64
N THR A 13 1.30 2.79 -14.37
CA THR A 13 1.73 1.47 -13.91
C THR A 13 3.08 1.63 -13.18
N PRO A 14 3.24 1.11 -11.95
CA PRO A 14 4.50 1.21 -11.21
C PRO A 14 5.73 0.66 -11.96
N GLY A 15 5.53 -0.27 -12.91
CA GLY A 15 6.61 -0.86 -13.70
C GLY A 15 7.17 0.04 -14.81
N ASP A 16 6.40 1.04 -15.28
CA ASP A 16 6.81 1.88 -16.42
C ASP A 16 7.36 3.25 -15.97
N HIS A 17 7.43 3.49 -14.66
CA HIS A 17 7.91 4.73 -14.04
C HIS A 17 7.28 6.01 -14.65
N GLY A 18 6.04 5.94 -15.15
CA GLY A 18 5.37 7.09 -15.76
C GLY A 18 5.23 8.27 -14.79
N ASN A 19 5.16 7.98 -13.50
CA ASN A 19 5.16 8.97 -12.42
C ASN A 19 6.52 9.68 -12.24
N TYR A 20 7.53 9.38 -13.07
CA TYR A 20 8.83 10.06 -13.07
C TYR A 20 8.92 11.09 -14.20
N GLN A 21 7.87 11.27 -15.00
CA GLN A 21 7.83 12.32 -16.01
C GLN A 21 7.92 13.71 -15.35
N PRO A 22 8.76 14.64 -15.84
CA PRO A 22 8.98 15.95 -15.20
C PRO A 22 7.69 16.75 -14.99
N ALA A 23 6.74 16.65 -15.93
CA ALA A 23 5.48 17.35 -15.83
C ALA A 23 4.55 16.77 -14.73
N TYR A 24 4.61 15.46 -14.46
CA TYR A 24 3.92 14.86 -13.31
C TYR A 24 4.60 15.24 -11.99
N VAL A 25 5.93 15.15 -11.93
CA VAL A 25 6.71 15.52 -10.75
C VAL A 25 6.45 16.97 -10.36
N ARG A 26 6.43 17.88 -11.35
CA ARG A 26 6.05 19.29 -11.15
C ARG A 26 4.62 19.41 -10.60
N LEU A 27 3.65 18.74 -11.21
CA LEU A 27 2.26 18.75 -10.73
C LEU A 27 2.15 18.29 -9.28
N ARG A 28 2.74 17.14 -8.93
CA ARG A 28 2.71 16.58 -7.58
C ARG A 28 3.38 17.50 -6.56
N SER A 29 4.45 18.18 -6.95
CA SER A 29 5.18 19.11 -6.07
C SER A 29 4.34 20.32 -5.66
N LEU A 30 3.30 20.68 -6.41
CA LEU A 30 2.35 21.72 -6.01
C LEU A 30 1.53 21.33 -4.75
N GLY A 31 1.43 20.03 -4.46
CA GLY A 31 0.78 19.52 -3.25
C GLY A 31 1.72 19.31 -2.06
N HIS A 32 3.00 19.67 -2.18
CA HIS A 32 3.97 19.47 -1.10
C HIS A 32 3.53 20.23 0.17
N PRO A 33 3.37 19.55 1.31
CA PRO A 33 2.94 20.18 2.56
C PRO A 33 3.99 21.11 3.21
N GLY A 34 5.14 21.32 2.57
CA GLY A 34 6.36 21.82 3.20
C GLY A 34 7.13 20.73 3.97
N GLY A 35 8.32 21.06 4.47
CA GLY A 35 9.20 20.12 5.19
C GLY A 35 10.26 19.47 4.32
N ALA A 36 10.89 18.40 4.84
CA ALA A 36 12.00 17.72 4.19
C ALA A 36 11.55 16.81 3.04
N LEU A 37 12.38 16.71 2.00
CA LEU A 37 12.27 15.68 0.98
C LEU A 37 12.71 14.32 1.54
N VAL A 38 12.29 13.25 0.88
CA VAL A 38 12.81 11.91 1.17
C VAL A 38 14.33 11.79 0.97
N GLY A 39 14.92 10.78 1.62
CA GLY A 39 16.32 10.39 1.39
C GLY A 39 17.27 10.70 2.55
N GLU A 40 16.80 11.25 3.67
CA GLU A 40 17.63 11.42 4.86
C GLU A 40 17.52 10.24 5.84
N VAL A 41 16.33 9.66 6.00
CA VAL A 41 16.08 8.52 6.89
C VAL A 41 15.22 7.47 6.17
N PHE A 42 15.65 6.21 6.17
CA PHE A 42 14.84 5.08 5.69
C PHE A 42 14.37 4.23 6.88
N THR A 43 13.05 4.11 7.09
CA THR A 43 12.46 3.26 8.14
C THR A 43 11.78 2.00 7.59
N GLY A 44 11.58 1.93 6.27
CA GLY A 44 10.78 0.87 5.62
C GLY A 44 9.28 1.15 5.59
N SER A 45 8.82 2.24 6.23
CA SER A 45 7.46 2.77 6.09
C SER A 45 7.31 3.55 4.77
N THR A 46 6.07 3.65 4.26
CA THR A 46 5.71 4.56 3.15
C THR A 46 5.16 5.91 3.60
N SER A 47 4.94 6.08 4.90
CA SER A 47 4.37 7.30 5.46
C SER A 47 5.25 8.51 5.15
N ALA A 48 4.68 9.52 4.50
CA ALA A 48 5.37 10.78 4.26
C ALA A 48 5.75 11.48 5.58
N GLN A 49 4.96 11.26 6.64
CA GLN A 49 5.20 11.83 7.96
C GLN A 49 6.52 11.33 8.59
N SER A 50 6.90 10.07 8.35
CA SER A 50 8.12 9.48 8.93
C SER A 50 9.31 9.44 7.95
N GLN A 51 9.08 9.65 6.65
CA GLN A 51 10.11 9.50 5.61
C GLN A 51 10.42 10.77 4.83
N GLY A 52 9.59 11.82 4.94
CA GLY A 52 9.66 13.01 4.12
C GLY A 52 8.82 12.90 2.83
N PHE A 53 8.72 14.01 2.10
CA PHE A 53 7.92 14.09 0.88
C PHE A 53 8.63 13.43 -0.32
N ASP A 54 7.98 12.44 -0.93
CA ASP A 54 8.44 11.80 -2.18
C ASP A 54 7.64 12.35 -3.37
N PRO A 55 8.27 13.16 -4.26
CA PRO A 55 7.61 13.74 -5.42
C PRO A 55 7.53 12.77 -6.61
N LEU A 56 8.13 11.58 -6.51
CA LEU A 56 8.15 10.55 -7.56
C LEU A 56 7.36 9.30 -7.11
N VAL A 57 6.25 9.48 -6.40
CA VAL A 57 5.31 8.39 -6.04
C VAL A 57 3.87 8.80 -6.29
N VAL A 58 2.99 7.81 -6.20
CA VAL A 58 1.53 7.93 -6.24
C VAL A 58 0.97 7.63 -4.83
N PRO A 59 -0.30 7.98 -4.51
CA PRO A 59 -1.31 8.66 -5.31
C PRO A 59 -1.24 10.20 -5.26
N THR A 60 -1.79 10.86 -6.28
CA THR A 60 -1.99 12.33 -6.35
C THR A 60 -3.45 12.62 -6.73
N LEU A 61 -4.14 13.44 -5.95
CA LEU A 61 -5.47 13.96 -6.26
C LEU A 61 -5.34 15.40 -6.81
N VAL A 62 -6.06 15.69 -7.89
CA VAL A 62 -6.16 17.05 -8.43
C VAL A 62 -7.62 17.49 -8.37
N ASP A 63 -7.91 18.40 -7.45
CA ASP A 63 -9.18 19.10 -7.39
C ASP A 63 -9.16 20.25 -8.39
N ARG A 64 -9.86 20.08 -9.51
CA ARG A 64 -9.91 21.07 -10.59
C ARG A 64 -10.83 22.25 -10.25
N LEU A 65 -11.82 22.05 -9.38
CA LEU A 65 -12.75 23.10 -8.97
C LEU A 65 -12.03 24.09 -8.06
N LYS A 66 -11.28 23.58 -7.08
CA LYS A 66 -10.48 24.38 -6.15
C LYS A 66 -9.07 24.68 -6.63
N ARG A 67 -8.67 24.15 -7.79
CA ARG A 67 -7.30 24.24 -8.34
C ARG A 67 -6.24 23.79 -7.34
N LYS A 68 -6.52 22.71 -6.61
CA LYS A 68 -5.68 22.21 -5.52
C LYS A 68 -5.10 20.85 -5.89
N VAL A 69 -3.82 20.66 -5.61
CA VAL A 69 -3.17 19.34 -5.65
C VAL A 69 -3.07 18.82 -4.22
N VAL A 70 -3.55 17.62 -3.99
CA VAL A 70 -3.48 16.93 -2.70
C VAL A 70 -2.69 15.64 -2.90
N VAL A 71 -1.72 15.41 -2.01
CA VAL A 71 -0.79 14.28 -2.06
C VAL A 71 -0.81 13.60 -0.69
N ASP A 72 -0.29 12.36 -0.64
CA ASP A 72 -0.39 11.46 0.51
C ASP A 72 -1.79 10.83 0.65
N SER A 73 -1.87 9.51 0.78
CA SER A 73 -3.16 8.80 0.80
C SER A 73 -4.02 9.17 2.00
N LYS A 74 -3.43 9.35 3.18
CA LYS A 74 -4.15 9.72 4.40
C LYS A 74 -4.74 11.12 4.25
N VAL A 75 -3.92 12.07 3.77
CA VAL A 75 -4.36 13.45 3.53
C VAL A 75 -5.40 13.53 2.42
N ILE A 76 -5.29 12.71 1.37
CA ILE A 76 -6.30 12.60 0.30
C ILE A 76 -7.63 12.10 0.85
N CYS A 77 -7.62 11.04 1.68
CA CYS A 77 -8.84 10.52 2.31
C CYS A 77 -9.52 11.58 3.18
N GLU A 78 -8.76 12.27 4.03
CA GLU A 78 -9.28 13.36 4.88
C GLU A 78 -9.78 14.54 4.04
N TYR A 79 -9.10 14.87 2.95
CA TYR A 79 -9.56 15.91 2.03
C TYR A 79 -10.90 15.55 1.41
N ILE A 80 -11.05 14.33 0.86
CA ILE A 80 -12.29 13.88 0.25
C ILE A 80 -13.45 13.89 1.27
N GLU A 81 -13.22 13.44 2.49
CA GLU A 81 -14.22 13.47 3.56
C GLU A 81 -14.70 14.90 3.88
N ASN A 82 -13.79 15.88 3.88
CA ASN A 82 -14.16 17.27 4.12
C ASN A 82 -14.89 17.92 2.94
N GLU A 83 -14.63 17.45 1.72
CA GLU A 83 -15.19 18.02 0.49
C GLU A 83 -16.51 17.37 0.06
N ILE A 84 -16.75 16.11 0.44
CA ILE A 84 -17.92 15.34 0.04
C ILE A 84 -18.80 15.08 1.28
N PRO A 85 -19.97 15.73 1.39
CA PRO A 85 -20.77 15.70 2.61
C PRO A 85 -21.54 14.39 2.83
N SER A 86 -21.63 13.52 1.82
CA SER A 86 -22.33 12.24 1.93
C SER A 86 -21.82 11.21 0.91
N PRO A 87 -21.63 9.93 1.30
CA PRO A 87 -21.74 9.43 2.67
C PRO A 87 -20.58 9.93 3.56
N VAL A 88 -20.83 10.10 4.85
CA VAL A 88 -19.81 10.46 5.85
C VAL A 88 -19.05 9.19 6.22
N LEU A 89 -17.75 9.13 5.93
CA LEU A 89 -16.90 7.97 6.25
C LEU A 89 -16.05 8.20 7.50
N MET A 90 -16.01 9.42 8.05
CA MET A 90 -15.35 9.75 9.31
C MET A 90 -16.32 10.42 10.30
N PRO A 91 -17.40 9.73 10.71
CA PRO A 91 -18.38 10.28 11.63
C PRO A 91 -17.72 10.72 12.95
N PRO A 92 -18.13 11.87 13.54
CA PRO A 92 -17.50 12.40 14.74
C PRO A 92 -17.43 11.40 15.90
N ALA A 93 -18.45 10.54 16.05
CA ALA A 93 -18.54 9.53 17.09
C ALA A 93 -17.42 8.47 17.04
N HIS A 94 -16.83 8.24 15.85
CA HIS A 94 -15.81 7.21 15.63
C HIS A 94 -14.45 7.77 15.20
N ARG A 95 -14.31 9.10 15.16
CA ARG A 95 -13.17 9.78 14.56
C ARG A 95 -11.81 9.32 15.07
N GLU A 96 -11.68 9.12 16.38
CA GLU A 96 -10.40 8.72 16.98
C GLU A 96 -10.04 7.26 16.66
N LEU A 97 -11.02 6.35 16.68
CA LEU A 97 -10.82 4.97 16.25
C LEU A 97 -10.47 4.90 14.76
N ILE A 98 -11.13 5.69 13.93
CA ILE A 98 -10.84 5.77 12.51
C ILE A 98 -9.42 6.26 12.28
N LYS A 99 -9.01 7.37 12.91
CA LYS A 99 -7.64 7.90 12.81
C LYS A 99 -6.58 6.89 13.26
N LYS A 100 -6.84 6.14 14.34
CA LYS A 100 -5.97 5.05 14.79
C LYS A 100 -5.71 4.07 13.65
N HIS A 101 -6.76 3.58 12.98
CA HIS A 101 -6.61 2.61 11.90
C HIS A 101 -6.03 3.19 10.62
N LEU A 102 -6.28 4.46 10.29
CA LEU A 102 -5.58 5.13 9.18
C LEU A 102 -4.07 5.14 9.42
N THR A 103 -3.64 5.45 10.65
CA THR A 103 -2.22 5.41 11.03
C THR A 103 -1.65 3.99 10.99
N LEU A 104 -2.34 2.98 11.54
CA LEU A 104 -1.89 1.59 11.49
C LEU A 104 -1.67 1.11 10.04
N VAL A 105 -2.59 1.44 9.13
CA VAL A 105 -2.45 1.07 7.72
C VAL A 105 -1.34 1.85 7.03
N ASP A 106 -1.20 3.16 7.28
CA ASP A 106 -0.15 4.00 6.70
C ASP A 106 1.27 3.58 7.16
N GLU A 107 1.39 3.10 8.40
CA GLU A 107 2.63 2.59 8.97
C GLU A 107 2.94 1.15 8.58
N THR A 108 1.98 0.43 7.98
CA THR A 108 2.20 -0.94 7.47
C THR A 108 3.35 -0.92 6.47
N PRO A 109 4.47 -1.63 6.73
CA PRO A 109 5.61 -1.57 5.83
C PRO A 109 5.18 -2.04 4.46
N HIS A 110 5.57 -1.30 3.43
CA HIS A 110 5.08 -1.56 2.09
C HIS A 110 5.53 -2.95 1.66
N MET A 111 4.57 -3.81 1.26
CA MET A 111 4.85 -5.16 0.73
C MET A 111 5.80 -5.12 -0.49
N GLY A 112 5.98 -3.93 -1.09
CA GLY A 112 7.18 -3.49 -1.83
C GLY A 112 8.48 -4.18 -1.41
N MET A 113 8.76 -4.11 -0.12
CA MET A 113 9.94 -4.66 0.51
C MET A 113 9.94 -6.19 0.54
N LEU A 114 8.76 -6.83 0.54
CA LEU A 114 8.67 -8.28 0.40
C LEU A 114 8.88 -8.73 -1.05
N TYR A 115 8.56 -7.93 -2.06
CA TYR A 115 8.80 -8.32 -3.44
C TYR A 115 10.30 -8.45 -3.80
N GLY A 116 11.18 -7.79 -3.04
CA GLY A 116 12.63 -7.99 -3.10
C GLY A 116 13.14 -9.15 -2.25
N LEU A 117 12.33 -9.68 -1.33
CA LEU A 117 12.58 -10.96 -0.67
C LEU A 117 12.24 -12.07 -1.67
N HIS A 118 12.83 -13.24 -1.51
CA HIS A 118 12.67 -14.43 -2.36
C HIS A 118 11.23 -15.00 -2.40
N LEU A 119 10.20 -14.16 -2.55
CA LEU A 119 8.80 -14.52 -2.79
C LEU A 119 8.64 -15.34 -4.06
N SER A 120 9.52 -15.15 -5.06
CA SER A 120 9.54 -16.03 -6.23
C SER A 120 9.74 -17.50 -5.85
N ASP A 121 10.37 -17.77 -4.72
CA ASP A 121 10.77 -19.09 -4.26
C ASP A 121 9.78 -19.65 -3.22
N MET A 122 8.92 -18.79 -2.64
CA MET A 122 7.91 -19.16 -1.65
C MET A 122 6.48 -19.18 -2.19
N LEU A 123 6.23 -18.56 -3.34
CA LEU A 123 4.88 -18.42 -3.89
C LEU A 123 4.65 -19.38 -5.06
N GLN A 124 3.51 -20.08 -5.03
CA GLN A 124 3.11 -21.01 -6.10
C GLN A 124 2.38 -20.30 -7.27
N ASP A 125 1.99 -19.04 -7.09
CA ASP A 125 1.24 -18.29 -8.11
C ASP A 125 2.20 -17.64 -9.12
N LYS A 126 2.12 -18.08 -10.39
CA LYS A 126 2.94 -17.57 -11.49
C LYS A 126 2.84 -16.05 -11.69
N LEU A 127 1.67 -15.43 -11.48
CA LEU A 127 1.50 -13.98 -11.61
C LEU A 127 2.20 -13.23 -10.47
N VAL A 128 2.10 -13.76 -9.25
CA VAL A 128 2.77 -13.14 -8.10
C VAL A 128 4.29 -13.33 -8.19
N VAL A 129 4.76 -14.48 -8.67
CA VAL A 129 6.19 -14.72 -8.96
C VAL A 129 6.69 -13.77 -10.04
N ALA A 130 5.94 -13.57 -11.13
CA ALA A 130 6.31 -12.63 -12.20
C ALA A 130 6.37 -11.18 -11.67
N PHE A 131 5.37 -10.78 -10.88
CA PHE A 131 5.33 -9.47 -10.25
C PHE A 131 6.46 -9.27 -9.23
N ALA A 132 6.78 -10.29 -8.43
CA ALA A 132 7.90 -10.28 -7.50
C ALA A 132 9.23 -10.12 -8.24
N LYS A 133 9.46 -10.82 -9.35
CA LYS A 133 10.66 -10.64 -10.19
C LYS A 133 10.76 -9.25 -10.82
N LEU A 134 9.62 -8.70 -11.25
CA LEU A 134 9.57 -7.33 -11.77
C LEU A 134 9.95 -6.31 -10.69
N ILE A 135 9.52 -6.54 -9.43
CA ILE A 135 9.81 -5.60 -8.34
C ILE A 135 11.17 -5.85 -7.66
N SER A 136 11.70 -7.08 -7.65
CA SER A 136 13.06 -7.33 -7.16
C SER A 136 14.11 -6.58 -7.99
N THR A 137 13.80 -6.32 -9.26
CA THR A 137 14.58 -5.45 -10.15
C THR A 137 14.11 -3.99 -10.14
N ALA A 138 13.00 -3.66 -9.46
CA ALA A 138 12.43 -2.32 -9.48
C ALA A 138 13.36 -1.29 -8.84
N HIS A 139 14.08 -1.58 -7.74
CA HIS A 139 15.01 -0.56 -7.20
C HIS A 139 16.10 -0.18 -8.22
N ALA A 140 16.68 -1.16 -8.92
CA ALA A 140 17.66 -0.90 -9.97
C ALA A 140 17.02 -0.18 -11.18
N GLY A 141 15.82 -0.59 -11.59
CA GLY A 141 15.06 0.09 -12.64
C GLY A 141 14.71 1.53 -12.29
N GLN A 142 14.30 1.78 -11.05
CA GLN A 142 13.95 3.10 -10.52
C GLN A 142 15.18 4.01 -10.52
N ILE A 143 16.31 3.52 -10.00
CA ILE A 143 17.59 4.26 -10.01
C ILE A 143 17.96 4.59 -11.45
N LYS A 144 17.97 3.60 -12.36
CA LYS A 144 18.28 3.82 -13.78
C LYS A 144 17.38 4.87 -14.43
N SER A 145 16.07 4.83 -14.18
CA SER A 145 15.14 5.82 -14.72
C SER A 145 15.37 7.21 -14.14
N VAL A 146 15.66 7.33 -12.85
CA VAL A 146 15.99 8.62 -12.22
C VAL A 146 17.29 9.18 -12.76
N GLU A 147 18.32 8.35 -12.93
CA GLU A 147 19.60 8.75 -13.52
C GLU A 147 19.46 9.22 -14.96
N ALA A 148 18.61 8.55 -15.76
CA ALA A 148 18.33 8.99 -17.12
C ALA A 148 17.74 10.42 -17.15
N TYR A 149 16.82 10.74 -16.24
CA TYR A 149 16.28 12.11 -16.14
C TYR A 149 17.32 13.11 -15.63
N LEU A 150 18.16 12.73 -14.65
CA LEU A 150 19.22 13.61 -14.13
C LEU A 150 20.30 13.91 -15.18
N ALA A 151 20.61 12.95 -16.05
CA ALA A 151 21.53 13.11 -17.17
C ALA A 151 20.94 13.95 -18.32
N ASP A 152 19.62 14.07 -18.41
CA ASP A 152 18.96 14.89 -19.43
C ASP A 152 19.14 16.38 -19.12
N SER A 153 19.85 17.08 -20.01
CA SER A 153 20.06 18.53 -19.93
C SER A 153 18.77 19.36 -20.00
N SER A 154 17.69 18.80 -20.56
CA SER A 154 16.38 19.45 -20.65
C SER A 154 15.57 19.38 -19.35
N LEU A 155 16.00 18.58 -18.36
CA LEU A 155 15.35 18.51 -17.06
C LEU A 155 15.44 19.89 -16.36
N PRO A 156 14.30 20.53 -16.04
CA PRO A 156 14.29 21.82 -15.37
C PRO A 156 15.07 21.79 -14.05
N SER A 157 15.89 22.84 -13.83
CA SER A 157 16.81 22.91 -12.69
C SER A 157 16.10 22.84 -11.34
N ASP A 158 14.88 23.38 -11.25
CA ASP A 158 14.05 23.36 -10.05
C ASP A 158 13.51 21.96 -9.70
N LEU A 159 13.49 21.03 -10.67
CA LEU A 159 13.06 19.65 -10.42
C LEU A 159 14.22 18.74 -10.02
N ARG A 160 15.48 19.07 -10.37
CA ARG A 160 16.65 18.22 -10.08
C ARG A 160 16.75 17.76 -8.61
N PRO A 161 16.57 18.63 -7.60
CA PRO A 161 16.62 18.20 -6.19
C PRO A 161 15.60 17.11 -5.83
N LEU A 162 14.44 17.11 -6.50
CA LEU A 162 13.37 16.14 -6.28
C LEU A 162 13.77 14.74 -6.78
N TYR A 163 14.45 14.67 -7.92
CA TYR A 163 14.98 13.42 -8.47
C TYR A 163 16.18 12.92 -7.65
N GLU A 164 17.08 13.81 -7.22
CA GLU A 164 18.21 13.46 -6.36
C GLU A 164 17.74 12.87 -5.00
N ALA A 165 16.74 13.50 -4.38
CA ALA A 165 16.08 12.97 -3.18
C ALA A 165 15.52 11.56 -3.40
N LYS A 166 14.85 11.33 -4.54
CA LYS A 166 14.35 10.00 -4.91
C LYS A 166 15.47 8.97 -5.10
N LYS A 167 16.56 9.36 -5.77
CA LYS A 167 17.73 8.49 -5.98
C LYS A 167 18.31 8.08 -4.63
N LYS A 168 18.59 9.05 -3.75
CA LYS A 168 19.15 8.82 -2.41
C LYS A 168 18.27 7.87 -1.58
N LYS A 169 16.95 8.09 -1.55
CA LYS A 169 15.99 7.18 -0.88
C LYS A 169 16.08 5.76 -1.44
N THR A 170 16.07 5.62 -2.77
CA THR A 170 16.06 4.32 -3.45
C THR A 170 17.38 3.56 -3.25
N GLU A 171 18.52 4.24 -3.26
CA GLU A 171 19.84 3.66 -2.96
C GLU A 171 19.94 3.20 -1.50
N LEU A 172 19.43 3.99 -0.55
CA LEU A 172 19.33 3.59 0.86
C LEU A 172 18.46 2.34 1.02
N ALA A 173 17.31 2.28 0.33
CA ALA A 173 16.45 1.09 0.32
C ALA A 173 17.20 -0.13 -0.28
N GLN A 174 17.83 0.04 -1.44
CA GLN A 174 18.55 -1.03 -2.14
C GLN A 174 19.72 -1.57 -1.30
N SER A 175 20.50 -0.70 -0.65
CA SER A 175 21.63 -1.11 0.21
C SER A 175 21.19 -1.93 1.43
N ARG A 176 19.99 -1.65 1.95
CA ARG A 176 19.41 -2.42 3.06
C ARG A 176 18.85 -3.77 2.60
N VAL A 177 18.27 -3.85 1.41
CA VAL A 177 17.87 -5.12 0.79
C VAL A 177 19.09 -5.96 0.40
N GLY A 178 20.15 -5.33 -0.13
CA GLY A 178 21.39 -5.99 -0.57
C GLY A 178 22.24 -6.57 0.56
N LYS A 179 22.24 -5.97 1.76
CA LYS A 179 22.85 -6.58 2.97
C LYS A 179 22.09 -7.82 3.48
N SER A 180 20.86 -8.03 3.03
CA SER A 180 20.05 -9.22 3.31
C SER A 180 20.11 -10.27 2.19
N GLY A 181 20.90 -10.03 1.14
CA GLY A 181 21.25 -11.03 0.13
C GLY A 181 22.25 -12.05 0.69
N GLY A 182 21.82 -12.84 1.66
CA GLY A 182 22.59 -13.95 2.20
C GLY A 182 22.82 -15.01 1.12
N THR A 183 24.04 -15.50 1.00
CA THR A 183 24.34 -16.73 0.25
C THR A 183 23.41 -17.86 0.71
N LYS A 184 23.13 -18.84 -0.15
CA LYS A 184 22.28 -20.00 0.17
C LYS A 184 22.69 -20.69 1.48
N GLU A 185 23.99 -20.67 1.80
CA GLU A 185 24.56 -21.19 3.03
C GLU A 185 24.20 -20.34 4.27
N GLY A 186 24.24 -19.01 4.16
CA GLY A 186 23.82 -18.10 5.23
C GLY A 186 22.33 -18.23 5.58
N TYR A 187 21.50 -18.55 4.59
CA TYR A 187 20.08 -18.83 4.78
C TYR A 187 19.82 -20.13 5.56
N LYS A 188 20.62 -21.18 5.31
CA LYS A 188 20.57 -22.47 6.02
C LYS A 188 21.00 -22.34 7.48
N GLU A 189 22.06 -21.59 7.77
CA GLU A 189 22.57 -21.45 9.13
C GLU A 189 21.65 -20.60 10.02
N MET A 190 20.99 -19.59 9.45
CA MET A 190 20.02 -18.76 10.15
C MET A 190 18.73 -19.51 10.49
N LEU A 191 18.24 -20.37 9.59
CA LEU A 191 17.10 -21.27 9.85
C LEU A 191 17.40 -22.26 11.00
N ASN A 192 18.63 -22.78 11.07
CA ASN A 192 19.05 -23.67 12.16
C ASN A 192 19.13 -22.96 13.52
N LYS A 193 19.56 -21.69 13.56
CA LYS A 193 19.60 -20.89 14.80
C LYS A 193 18.20 -20.45 15.27
N ALA A 194 17.27 -20.15 14.36
CA ALA A 194 15.88 -19.78 14.69
C ALA A 194 15.07 -20.95 15.29
N HIS A 195 15.37 -22.19 14.89
CA HIS A 195 14.72 -23.41 15.39
C HIS A 195 14.88 -23.63 16.90
N LEU A 196 15.92 -23.05 17.52
CA LEU A 196 16.23 -23.25 18.94
C LEU A 196 15.53 -22.26 19.89
N ARG A 197 14.90 -21.19 19.39
CA ARG A 197 14.37 -20.10 20.24
C ARG A 197 12.85 -19.86 20.22
N LEU A 198 12.10 -20.49 19.32
CA LEU A 198 10.65 -20.24 19.20
C LEU A 198 9.85 -21.55 19.01
N LYS A 199 9.73 -22.34 20.08
CA LYS A 199 8.87 -23.54 20.10
C LYS A 199 7.35 -23.26 20.02
N ARG A 200 6.89 -22.02 19.83
CA ARG A 200 5.45 -21.69 19.90
C ARG A 200 4.83 -21.05 18.65
N TRP A 201 5.62 -20.66 17.65
CA TRP A 201 5.10 -20.09 16.39
C TRP A 201 5.92 -20.64 15.22
N HIS A 202 5.36 -21.57 14.44
CA HIS A 202 6.01 -22.12 13.26
C HIS A 202 5.68 -21.25 12.03
N PHE A 203 6.61 -20.39 11.56
CA PHE A 203 7.10 -20.28 10.15
C PHE A 203 8.00 -19.02 9.89
N ILE A 204 9.16 -19.27 9.24
CA ILE A 204 10.10 -18.45 8.40
C ILE A 204 10.88 -17.24 8.98
N GLY A 205 12.20 -17.43 9.16
CA GLY A 205 13.32 -16.64 8.58
C GLY A 205 13.52 -15.13 8.84
N GLY A 206 14.12 -14.74 9.97
CA GLY A 206 15.20 -13.74 10.16
C GLY A 206 14.97 -12.25 9.83
N PHE A 207 14.49 -11.91 8.64
CA PHE A 207 14.02 -10.55 8.29
C PHE A 207 12.50 -10.51 8.14
N VAL A 208 11.90 -11.69 7.90
CA VAL A 208 10.47 -11.98 8.05
C VAL A 208 10.05 -11.83 9.53
N ASP A 209 10.99 -11.86 10.47
CA ASP A 209 10.70 -11.68 11.90
C ASP A 209 10.24 -10.27 12.26
N VAL A 210 10.90 -9.19 11.81
CA VAL A 210 10.48 -7.81 12.18
C VAL A 210 9.23 -7.39 11.41
N PHE A 211 9.17 -7.68 10.12
CA PHE A 211 8.01 -7.38 9.29
C PHE A 211 6.78 -8.21 9.71
N GLY A 212 6.96 -9.51 9.86
CA GLY A 212 5.91 -10.41 10.31
C GLY A 212 5.42 -10.05 11.69
N LEU A 213 6.33 -9.63 12.59
CA LEU A 213 5.97 -9.12 13.92
C LEU A 213 5.17 -7.82 13.81
N GLN A 214 5.58 -6.87 12.97
CA GLN A 214 4.85 -5.60 12.83
C GLN A 214 3.45 -5.78 12.20
N VAL A 215 3.34 -6.59 11.13
CA VAL A 215 2.03 -6.93 10.56
C VAL A 215 1.19 -7.70 11.57
N ALA A 216 1.77 -8.64 12.31
CA ALA A 216 1.06 -9.35 13.36
C ALA A 216 0.58 -8.41 14.48
N THR A 217 1.39 -7.42 14.87
CA THR A 217 0.97 -6.37 15.82
C THR A 217 -0.23 -5.59 15.29
N PHE A 218 -0.18 -5.13 14.04
CA PHE A 218 -1.29 -4.36 13.45
C PHE A 218 -2.56 -5.19 13.27
N LEU A 219 -2.44 -6.46 12.88
CA LEU A 219 -3.57 -7.39 12.83
C LEU A 219 -4.11 -7.72 14.22
N SER A 220 -3.25 -7.78 15.26
CA SER A 220 -3.68 -7.98 16.65
C SER A 220 -4.42 -6.77 17.20
N GLU A 221 -3.99 -5.55 16.86
CA GLU A 221 -4.73 -4.32 17.18
C GLU A 221 -6.11 -4.34 16.51
N LEU A 222 -6.18 -4.67 15.22
CA LEU A 222 -7.45 -4.83 14.50
C LEU A 222 -8.37 -5.89 15.13
N GLU A 223 -7.82 -7.05 15.52
CA GLU A 223 -8.55 -8.10 16.22
C GLU A 223 -9.12 -7.61 17.55
N SER A 224 -8.33 -6.86 18.32
CA SER A 224 -8.74 -6.27 19.60
C SER A 224 -9.89 -5.29 19.41
N ASP A 225 -9.77 -4.37 18.45
CA ASP A 225 -10.79 -3.35 18.20
C ASP A 225 -12.09 -3.97 17.66
N LEU A 226 -12.01 -4.96 16.76
CA LEU A 226 -13.18 -5.72 16.28
C LEU A 226 -13.86 -6.51 17.40
N LYS A 227 -13.12 -7.03 18.38
CA LYS A 227 -13.69 -7.67 19.58
C LYS A 227 -14.42 -6.65 20.44
N ALA A 228 -13.81 -5.49 20.65
CA ALA A 228 -14.35 -4.44 21.50
C ALA A 228 -15.64 -3.84 20.95
N THR A 229 -15.71 -3.58 19.65
CA THR A 229 -16.93 -3.02 19.03
C THR A 229 -18.00 -4.07 18.77
N GLY A 230 -17.61 -5.34 18.59
CA GLY A 230 -18.52 -6.48 18.44
C GLY A 230 -19.36 -6.47 17.16
N GLY A 231 -19.21 -5.45 16.32
CA GLY A 231 -19.98 -5.27 15.10
C GLY A 231 -19.34 -5.86 13.84
N PRO A 232 -20.05 -5.80 12.69
CA PRO A 232 -19.53 -6.26 11.41
C PRO A 232 -18.41 -5.40 10.82
N PHE A 233 -18.20 -4.19 11.32
CA PHE A 233 -17.15 -3.27 10.88
C PHE A 233 -16.32 -2.82 12.07
N ILE A 234 -15.20 -2.16 11.78
CA ILE A 234 -14.27 -1.70 12.81
C ILE A 234 -14.99 -0.80 13.83
N CYS A 235 -15.85 0.10 13.35
CA CYS A 235 -16.61 1.04 14.17
C CYS A 235 -17.98 0.50 14.60
N GLY A 236 -18.16 -0.83 14.66
CA GLY A 236 -19.43 -1.45 15.01
C GLY A 236 -20.30 -1.73 13.79
N ALA A 237 -21.48 -1.11 13.70
CA ALA A 237 -22.45 -1.37 12.62
C ALA A 237 -22.17 -0.58 11.33
N GLU A 238 -21.39 0.50 11.41
CA GLU A 238 -21.15 1.42 10.31
C GLU A 238 -19.85 1.09 9.56
N CYS A 239 -19.91 1.06 8.23
CA CYS A 239 -18.75 0.99 7.37
C CYS A 239 -18.13 2.39 7.23
N THR A 240 -16.86 2.53 7.58
CA THR A 240 -16.16 3.82 7.70
C THR A 240 -14.88 3.85 6.87
N MET A 241 -14.17 4.98 6.90
CA MET A 241 -12.87 5.15 6.27
C MET A 241 -11.85 4.11 6.79
N ALA A 242 -11.97 3.69 8.06
CA ALA A 242 -11.14 2.64 8.63
C ALA A 242 -11.26 1.33 7.84
N ASP A 243 -12.49 0.95 7.49
CA ASP A 243 -12.76 -0.29 6.75
C ASP A 243 -12.21 -0.20 5.33
N LEU A 244 -12.36 0.96 4.69
CA LEU A 244 -11.82 1.24 3.35
C LEU A 244 -10.30 1.07 3.30
N VAL A 245 -9.55 1.66 4.24
CA VAL A 245 -8.08 1.54 4.22
C VAL A 245 -7.63 0.10 4.50
N TRP A 246 -8.30 -0.59 5.43
CA TRP A 246 -8.01 -1.99 5.73
C TRP A 246 -8.33 -2.94 4.58
N HIS A 247 -9.36 -2.65 3.76
CA HIS A 247 -9.63 -3.39 2.52
C HIS A 247 -8.37 -3.52 1.69
N THR A 248 -7.68 -2.42 1.44
CA THR A 248 -6.54 -2.38 0.55
C THR A 248 -5.35 -3.17 1.10
N SER A 249 -5.12 -3.10 2.41
CA SER A 249 -4.06 -3.84 3.11
C SER A 249 -4.35 -5.34 3.16
N LEU A 250 -5.56 -5.73 3.56
CA LEU A 250 -5.96 -7.15 3.63
C LEU A 250 -6.02 -7.78 2.24
N LEU A 251 -6.51 -7.04 1.23
CA LEU A 251 -6.55 -7.51 -0.15
C LEU A 251 -5.14 -7.80 -0.63
N ARG A 252 -4.18 -6.93 -0.30
CA ARG A 252 -2.78 -7.13 -0.66
C ARG A 252 -2.21 -8.38 0.00
N LEU A 253 -2.42 -8.59 1.31
CA LEU A 253 -1.97 -9.80 2.00
C LEU A 253 -2.59 -11.05 1.37
N TYR A 254 -3.88 -11.01 1.07
CA TYR A 254 -4.62 -12.11 0.45
C TYR A 254 -4.14 -12.43 -0.98
N GLU A 255 -3.97 -11.41 -1.83
CA GLU A 255 -3.45 -11.54 -3.20
C GLU A 255 -2.08 -12.23 -3.22
N LEU A 256 -1.26 -11.98 -2.20
CA LEU A 256 0.08 -12.51 -2.04
C LEU A 256 0.15 -13.86 -1.30
N GLY A 257 -0.97 -14.37 -0.80
CA GLY A 257 -1.02 -15.67 -0.11
C GLY A 257 -0.60 -15.63 1.36
N PHE A 258 -0.69 -14.45 1.98
CA PHE A 258 -0.46 -14.25 3.42
C PHE A 258 -1.76 -14.29 4.23
N ASP A 259 -2.83 -14.88 3.69
CA ASP A 259 -4.11 -15.05 4.39
C ASP A 259 -3.99 -15.93 5.63
N GLY A 260 -2.96 -16.78 5.72
CA GLY A 260 -2.61 -17.52 6.93
C GLY A 260 -2.13 -16.66 8.12
N LEU A 261 -1.89 -15.35 7.93
CA LEU A 261 -1.62 -14.41 9.02
C LEU A 261 -2.91 -14.02 9.77
N PHE A 262 -4.05 -14.08 9.10
CA PHE A 262 -5.38 -13.80 9.64
C PHE A 262 -6.34 -14.97 9.39
N SER A 263 -5.85 -16.19 9.61
CA SER A 263 -6.69 -17.39 9.59
C SER A 263 -7.68 -17.37 10.76
N GLU A 264 -8.78 -18.10 10.59
CA GLU A 264 -9.82 -18.23 11.62
C GLU A 264 -9.27 -18.74 12.97
N GLU A 265 -8.29 -19.64 12.93
CA GLU A 265 -7.63 -20.17 14.13
C GLU A 265 -6.83 -19.11 14.90
N LYS A 266 -6.18 -18.18 14.19
CA LYS A 266 -5.27 -17.20 14.80
C LYS A 266 -5.98 -15.93 15.22
N LEU A 267 -6.77 -15.37 14.30
CA LEU A 267 -7.44 -14.07 14.45
C LEU A 267 -8.88 -14.20 13.93
N PRO A 268 -9.77 -14.85 14.70
CA PRO A 268 -11.12 -15.19 14.24
C PRO A 268 -11.95 -13.96 13.86
N LYS A 269 -11.83 -12.84 14.58
CA LYS A 269 -12.59 -11.63 14.24
C LYS A 269 -12.05 -10.97 12.99
N VAL A 270 -10.73 -10.85 12.84
CA VAL A 270 -10.10 -10.34 11.62
C VAL A 270 -10.42 -11.24 10.43
N HIS A 271 -10.43 -12.57 10.61
CA HIS A 271 -10.78 -13.50 9.53
C HIS A 271 -12.21 -13.25 9.01
N GLN A 272 -13.19 -13.25 9.91
CA GLN A 272 -14.60 -13.00 9.58
C GLN A 272 -14.80 -11.61 8.97
N TYR A 273 -14.14 -10.62 9.53
CA TYR A 273 -14.10 -9.26 9.00
C TYR A 273 -13.53 -9.27 7.57
N ALA A 274 -12.29 -9.75 7.37
CA ALA A 274 -11.60 -9.83 6.09
C ALA A 274 -12.48 -10.47 5.00
N MET A 275 -13.13 -11.59 5.32
CA MET A 275 -14.01 -12.28 4.37
C MET A 275 -15.23 -11.43 3.94
N ARG A 276 -15.70 -10.52 4.80
CA ARG A 276 -16.78 -9.57 4.53
C ARG A 276 -16.27 -8.36 3.74
N ILE A 277 -15.28 -7.65 4.28
CA ILE A 277 -14.74 -6.41 3.67
C ILE A 277 -14.17 -6.67 2.28
N LEU A 278 -13.42 -7.77 2.09
CA LEU A 278 -12.86 -8.11 0.79
C LEU A 278 -13.93 -8.39 -0.27
N ARG A 279 -15.15 -8.76 0.12
CA ARG A 279 -16.28 -9.03 -0.79
C ARG A 279 -17.30 -7.89 -0.85
N HIS A 280 -17.04 -6.77 -0.18
CA HIS A 280 -17.92 -5.61 -0.21
C HIS A 280 -17.99 -5.05 -1.65
N GLU A 281 -19.19 -4.91 -2.20
CA GLU A 281 -19.40 -4.62 -3.63
C GLU A 281 -18.67 -3.34 -4.07
N GLY A 282 -18.86 -2.23 -3.34
CA GLY A 282 -18.24 -0.95 -3.68
C GLY A 282 -16.71 -1.02 -3.66
N PHE A 283 -16.14 -1.80 -2.73
CA PHE A 283 -14.68 -1.93 -2.62
C PHE A 283 -14.11 -2.87 -3.68
N ALA A 284 -14.79 -3.99 -3.95
CA ALA A 284 -14.43 -4.90 -5.03
C ALA A 284 -14.40 -4.18 -6.39
N GLN A 285 -15.42 -3.36 -6.69
CA GLN A 285 -15.49 -2.53 -7.89
C GLN A 285 -14.33 -1.53 -7.99
N ALA A 286 -13.95 -0.91 -6.86
CA ALA A 286 -12.87 0.06 -6.81
C ALA A 286 -11.46 -0.57 -6.85
N THR A 287 -11.31 -1.88 -6.57
CA THR A 287 -9.99 -2.51 -6.47
C THR A 287 -9.72 -3.59 -7.51
N TYR A 288 -10.46 -4.71 -7.46
CA TYR A 288 -10.05 -5.93 -8.16
C TYR A 288 -11.02 -6.40 -9.23
N LEU A 289 -12.24 -5.84 -9.26
CA LEU A 289 -13.11 -5.84 -10.42
C LEU A 289 -12.85 -4.62 -11.32
N TRP A 290 -11.94 -3.74 -10.91
CA TRP A 290 -11.52 -2.60 -11.70
C TRP A 290 -10.98 -3.07 -13.06
N PRO A 291 -11.37 -2.44 -14.18
CA PRO A 291 -10.91 -2.83 -15.50
C PRO A 291 -9.37 -2.94 -15.57
N TYR A 292 -8.88 -3.97 -16.24
CA TYR A 292 -7.46 -4.22 -16.50
C TYR A 292 -6.59 -4.59 -15.28
N LYS A 293 -7.16 -4.77 -14.08
CA LYS A 293 -6.41 -5.29 -12.93
C LYS A 293 -6.10 -6.78 -13.13
N PRO A 294 -4.83 -7.21 -13.06
CA PRO A 294 -4.49 -8.63 -13.07
C PRO A 294 -5.05 -9.35 -11.84
N VAL A 295 -5.63 -10.53 -12.04
CA VAL A 295 -6.28 -11.33 -10.99
C VAL A 295 -5.41 -12.54 -10.63
N THR A 296 -4.92 -12.60 -9.39
CA THR A 296 -4.15 -13.74 -8.88
C THR A 296 -5.03 -14.96 -8.64
N ARG A 297 -4.45 -16.16 -8.51
CA ARG A 297 -5.16 -17.41 -8.16
C ARG A 297 -5.95 -17.25 -6.86
N ASN A 298 -5.35 -16.63 -5.85
CA ASN A 298 -6.03 -16.37 -4.58
C ASN A 298 -7.26 -15.50 -4.81
N LEU A 299 -7.11 -14.42 -5.58
CA LEU A 299 -8.22 -13.53 -5.89
C LEU A 299 -9.31 -14.24 -6.72
N ARG A 300 -8.95 -15.12 -7.66
CA ARG A 300 -9.93 -15.98 -8.36
C ARG A 300 -10.69 -16.88 -7.39
N ARG A 301 -10.03 -17.44 -6.37
CA ARG A 301 -10.67 -18.22 -5.31
C ARG A 301 -11.69 -17.35 -4.55
N LEU A 302 -11.28 -16.16 -4.12
CA LEU A 302 -12.17 -15.20 -3.45
C LEU A 302 -13.41 -14.87 -4.29
N MET A 303 -13.23 -14.67 -5.60
CA MET A 303 -14.30 -14.37 -6.56
C MET A 303 -15.23 -15.57 -6.85
N ALA A 304 -14.72 -16.80 -6.77
CA ALA A 304 -15.48 -18.02 -7.01
C ALA A 304 -16.35 -18.43 -5.82
N GLU A 305 -15.92 -18.10 -4.60
CA GLU A 305 -16.63 -18.40 -3.35
C GLU A 305 -17.81 -17.44 -3.10
N LYS A 306 -18.92 -17.65 -3.84
CA LYS A 306 -20.26 -17.02 -3.77
C LYS A 306 -20.31 -15.46 -3.87
N LYS A 307 -21.36 -14.97 -4.55
CA LYS A 307 -21.57 -13.58 -4.99
C LYS A 307 -21.40 -12.53 -3.87
N PRO A 308 -20.94 -11.31 -4.19
CA PRO A 308 -20.86 -10.19 -3.25
C PRO A 308 -22.21 -9.97 -2.54
N VAL A 309 -22.14 -9.66 -1.25
CA VAL A 309 -23.32 -9.32 -0.42
C VAL A 309 -23.92 -8.06 -1.03
N GLN A 310 -25.14 -8.14 -1.58
CA GLN A 310 -25.87 -6.97 -2.06
C GLN A 310 -26.15 -6.05 -0.88
N VAL A 311 -25.48 -4.90 -0.85
CA VAL A 311 -25.92 -3.74 -0.08
C VAL A 311 -26.60 -2.81 -1.09
N GLY A 312 -27.78 -2.32 -0.75
CA GLY A 312 -28.73 -1.67 -1.67
C GLY A 312 -28.10 -0.66 -2.64
N LYS A 313 -28.69 -0.57 -3.84
CA LYS A 313 -28.31 0.32 -4.95
C LYS A 313 -27.69 1.64 -4.46
N ILE A 314 -26.39 1.81 -4.69
CA ILE A 314 -25.76 3.11 -4.65
C ILE A 314 -26.19 3.83 -5.93
N GLU A 315 -27.06 4.83 -5.81
CA GLU A 315 -27.36 5.74 -6.91
C GLU A 315 -26.05 6.41 -7.36
N ARG A 316 -25.81 6.40 -8.67
CA ARG A 316 -24.62 7.04 -9.26
C ARG A 316 -24.69 8.54 -8.97
N VAL A 317 -23.93 9.00 -7.99
CA VAL A 317 -23.65 10.42 -7.85
C VAL A 317 -22.68 10.80 -8.97
N CYS A 318 -23.22 11.37 -10.05
CA CYS A 318 -22.43 12.08 -11.03
C CYS A 318 -21.80 13.30 -10.35
N ILE A 319 -20.51 13.20 -10.02
CA ILE A 319 -19.69 14.38 -9.73
C ILE A 319 -19.58 15.15 -11.05
N ARG A 320 -20.29 16.28 -11.14
CA ARG A 320 -20.20 17.24 -12.25
C ARG A 320 -19.01 18.17 -12.05
#